data_AF-A0A9E4GFV8-F1
#
_entry.id   AF-A0A9E4GFV8-F1
#
_cell.length_a   1.000
_cell.length_b   1.000
_cell.length_c   1.000
_cell.angle_alpha   90.00
_cell.angle_beta   90.00
_cell.angle_gamma   90.00
#
_symmetry.space_group_name_H-M   'P 1'
#
loop_
_entity.id
_entity.type
_entity.pdbx_description
1 polymer ?
#
loop_
_entity_poly.entity_id
_entity_poly.type
_entity_poly.pdbx_seq_one_letter_code
_entity_poly.pdbx_strand_id
1 'polypeptide(L)'
;MEFEAHFANVADFLVELVTFIEGAPLGEDGALLPLGTALTVNYPPLAPEEIKGISSNVQGRTYPGLTLAYVRNAEDPNTFDVSFPDPGPQEEVPGADATAFGDGYITIVPIEANYTVDRKTRLSIEAGLSGFTGRDDSGPMGVFESPMPNSFQSGLGVISGWVCAADTVEIEINGTTHVAAYGTDRADTEHTEAGEELCGDRDNGFGLLFNWNLLGNGEHTVVALADGVELGRATVQVTTLGQEFVENAAGMCTVEDFPTMGENVTLTWQEPSQSFVITGRE
;
A
#
# COMPACT_ATOMS: atom_id res chain seq x y z
N MET A 1 -14.07 16.35 39.20
CA MET A 1 -14.58 14.97 39.10
C MET A 1 -13.69 14.09 39.97
N GLU A 2 -14.25 13.17 40.75
CA GLU A 2 -13.40 12.15 41.40
C GLU A 2 -12.77 11.27 40.32
N PHE A 3 -11.48 10.99 40.46
CA PHE A 3 -10.68 10.26 39.46
C PHE A 3 -11.36 8.96 39.03
N GLU A 4 -11.90 8.19 39.99
CA GLU A 4 -12.60 6.92 39.72
C GLU A 4 -13.86 7.08 38.87
N ALA A 5 -14.65 8.14 39.09
CA ALA A 5 -15.86 8.41 38.32
C ALA A 5 -15.55 8.74 36.86
N HIS A 6 -14.42 9.42 36.60
CA HIS A 6 -13.99 9.71 35.23
C HIS A 6 -13.66 8.43 34.45
N PHE A 7 -12.89 7.51 35.03
CA PHE A 7 -12.55 6.24 34.36
C PHE A 7 -13.77 5.36 34.12
N ALA A 8 -14.77 5.40 35.00
CA ALA A 8 -16.05 4.71 34.75
C ALA A 8 -16.73 5.25 33.49
N ASN A 9 -16.83 6.57 33.33
CA ASN A 9 -17.41 7.19 32.14
C ASN A 9 -16.62 6.86 30.86
N VAL A 10 -15.28 6.81 30.95
CA VAL A 10 -14.42 6.40 29.83
C VAL A 10 -14.66 4.94 29.46
N ALA A 11 -14.76 4.04 30.45
CA ALA A 11 -15.00 2.62 30.21
C ALA A 11 -16.38 2.38 29.57
N ASP A 12 -17.42 3.03 30.08
CA ASP A 12 -18.78 2.95 29.53
C ASP A 12 -18.80 3.41 28.06
N PHE A 13 -18.16 4.54 27.75
CA PHE A 13 -18.01 5.02 26.38
C PHE A 13 -17.27 4.02 25.48
N LEU A 14 -16.18 3.42 25.95
CA LEU A 14 -15.41 2.45 25.15
C LEU A 14 -16.23 1.18 24.85
N VAL A 15 -17.03 0.70 25.81
CA VAL A 15 -17.93 -0.44 25.60
C VAL A 15 -18.99 -0.10 24.55
N GLU A 16 -19.59 1.09 24.62
CA GLU A 16 -20.55 1.55 23.61
C GLU A 16 -19.91 1.67 22.22
N LEU A 17 -18.69 2.21 22.13
CA LEU A 17 -17.95 2.34 20.88
C LEU A 17 -17.61 0.98 20.25
N VAL A 18 -17.11 0.03 21.05
CA VAL A 18 -16.82 -1.32 20.56
C VAL A 18 -18.10 -2.00 20.07
N THR A 19 -19.18 -1.93 20.85
CA THR A 19 -20.48 -2.50 20.47
C THR A 19 -21.01 -1.88 19.17
N PHE A 20 -20.86 -0.56 19.00
CA PHE A 20 -21.25 0.15 17.78
C PHE A 20 -20.47 -0.33 16.56
N ILE A 21 -19.15 -0.50 16.68
CA ILE A 21 -18.28 -0.98 15.61
C ILE A 21 -18.58 -2.45 15.27
N GLU A 22 -18.77 -3.31 16.27
CA GLU A 22 -19.16 -4.72 16.08
C GLU A 22 -20.52 -4.90 15.41
N GLY A 23 -21.43 -3.95 15.61
CA GLY A 23 -22.75 -3.93 14.96
C GLY A 23 -22.74 -3.38 13.53
N ALA A 24 -21.63 -2.80 13.07
CA ALA A 24 -21.52 -2.27 11.71
C ALA A 24 -21.27 -3.40 10.69
N PRO A 25 -21.69 -3.23 9.42
CA PRO A 25 -21.30 -4.16 8.36
C PRO A 25 -19.78 -4.28 8.28
N LEU A 26 -19.28 -5.52 8.20
CA LEU A 26 -17.86 -5.78 8.00
C LEU A 26 -17.40 -5.21 6.64
N GLY A 27 -16.13 -4.82 6.56
CA GLY A 27 -15.48 -4.50 5.30
C GLY A 27 -15.45 -5.70 4.35
N GLU A 28 -15.07 -5.45 3.09
CA GLU A 28 -14.91 -6.51 2.07
C GLU A 28 -13.89 -7.60 2.48
N ASP A 29 -12.96 -7.26 3.36
CA ASP A 29 -11.96 -8.13 3.97
C ASP A 29 -12.46 -8.85 5.24
N GLY A 30 -13.72 -8.65 5.62
CA GLY A 30 -14.31 -9.18 6.85
C GLY A 30 -13.82 -8.49 8.12
N ALA A 31 -13.09 -7.38 8.02
CA ALA A 31 -12.56 -6.66 9.17
C ALA A 31 -13.55 -5.60 9.70
N LEU A 32 -13.48 -5.34 11.01
CA LEU A 32 -14.28 -4.31 11.70
C LEU A 32 -13.83 -2.88 11.34
N LEU A 33 -12.55 -2.73 11.02
CA LEU A 33 -11.92 -1.51 10.54
C LEU A 33 -11.04 -1.89 9.35
N PRO A 34 -10.76 -0.97 8.42
CA PRO A 34 -9.84 -1.23 7.33
C PRO A 34 -8.49 -1.79 7.83
N LEU A 35 -7.96 -2.79 7.14
CA LEU A 35 -6.70 -3.44 7.52
C LEU A 35 -5.58 -2.42 7.81
N GLY A 36 -4.89 -2.60 8.95
CA GLY A 36 -3.80 -1.71 9.36
C GLY A 36 -4.24 -0.38 9.99
N THR A 37 -5.55 -0.19 10.20
CA THR A 37 -6.11 0.99 10.87
C THR A 37 -6.35 0.73 12.36
N ALA A 38 -6.01 1.70 13.20
CA ALA A 38 -6.42 1.76 14.59
C ALA A 38 -7.16 3.07 14.88
N LEU A 39 -7.94 3.11 15.96
CA LEU A 39 -8.59 4.33 16.42
C LEU A 39 -7.87 4.85 17.66
N THR A 40 -7.36 6.07 17.59
CA THR A 40 -6.93 6.82 18.76
C THR A 40 -8.12 7.57 19.33
N VAL A 41 -8.42 7.36 20.60
CA VAL A 41 -9.58 7.94 21.27
C VAL A 41 -9.12 8.74 22.48
N ASN A 42 -9.47 10.03 22.53
CA ASN A 42 -9.26 10.87 23.70
C ASN A 42 -10.60 11.31 24.29
N TYR A 43 -10.79 11.04 25.57
CA TYR A 43 -11.97 11.45 26.33
C TYR A 43 -11.56 12.62 27.25
N PRO A 44 -12.16 13.82 27.12
CA PRO A 44 -11.73 14.98 27.90
C PRO A 44 -12.12 14.84 29.38
N PRO A 45 -11.36 15.41 30.32
CA PRO A 45 -11.60 15.30 31.77
C PRO A 45 -12.78 16.18 32.24
N LEU A 46 -13.93 16.04 31.58
CA LEU A 46 -15.16 16.80 31.76
C LEU A 46 -16.29 15.88 32.21
N ALA A 47 -17.26 16.41 32.96
CA ALA A 47 -18.43 15.63 33.35
C ALA A 47 -19.26 15.26 32.10
N PRO A 48 -19.99 14.13 32.09
CA PRO A 48 -20.75 13.69 30.92
C PRO A 48 -21.69 14.76 30.34
N GLU A 49 -22.30 15.58 31.20
CA GLU A 49 -23.18 16.69 30.82
C GLU A 49 -22.45 17.88 30.17
N GLU A 50 -21.12 17.96 30.31
CA GLU A 50 -20.27 18.99 29.72
C GLU A 50 -19.65 18.52 28.38
N ILE A 51 -19.73 17.23 28.06
CA ILE A 51 -19.28 16.67 26.79
C ILE A 51 -20.19 17.17 25.66
N LYS A 52 -19.61 17.84 24.66
CA LYS A 52 -20.37 18.42 23.54
C LYS A 52 -20.74 17.40 22.46
N GLY A 53 -20.09 16.24 22.46
CA GLY A 53 -20.33 15.15 21.52
C GLY A 53 -19.05 14.41 21.14
N ILE A 54 -19.13 13.63 20.08
CA ILE A 54 -18.01 12.89 19.48
C ILE A 54 -17.62 13.59 18.18
N SER A 55 -16.32 13.76 17.97
CA SER A 55 -15.74 14.36 16.77
C SER A 55 -14.79 13.37 16.09
N SER A 56 -14.90 13.26 14.76
CA SER A 56 -13.92 12.58 13.91
C SER A 56 -12.89 13.60 13.47
N ASN A 57 -11.61 13.31 13.72
CA ASN A 57 -10.54 14.29 13.63
C ASN A 57 -9.32 13.73 12.88
N VAL A 58 -8.43 14.64 12.52
CA VAL A 58 -7.06 14.30 12.11
C VAL A 58 -6.11 14.51 13.29
N GLN A 59 -4.98 13.79 13.29
CA GLN A 59 -3.95 14.00 14.30
C GLN A 59 -3.41 15.44 14.22
N GLY A 60 -3.45 16.16 15.34
CA GLY A 60 -2.86 17.48 15.49
C GLY A 60 -1.35 17.48 15.27
N ARG A 61 -0.75 18.67 15.21
CA ARG A 61 0.71 18.81 15.03
C ARG A 61 1.35 19.50 16.22
N THR A 62 2.20 18.76 16.93
CA THR A 62 3.06 19.35 17.96
C THR A 62 4.40 19.84 17.40
N TYR A 63 4.80 19.48 16.17
CA TYR A 63 6.04 19.95 15.52
C TYR A 63 5.77 21.20 14.65
N PRO A 64 6.65 22.23 14.66
CA PRO A 64 8.00 22.27 15.25
C PRO A 64 8.09 22.45 16.78
N GLY A 65 6.96 22.59 17.48
CA GLY A 65 6.92 22.83 18.92
C GLY A 65 7.54 21.76 19.83
N LEU A 66 7.52 20.46 19.49
CA LEU A 66 8.07 19.41 20.37
C LEU A 66 9.60 19.52 20.45
N THR A 67 10.08 20.29 21.42
CA THR A 67 11.50 20.45 21.73
C THR A 67 11.85 19.55 22.90
N LEU A 68 12.84 18.68 22.70
CA LEU A 68 13.45 17.92 23.78
C LEU A 68 14.56 18.76 24.40
N ALA A 69 14.47 19.02 25.71
CA ALA A 69 15.52 19.64 26.49
C ALA A 69 16.11 18.64 27.50
N TYR A 70 17.42 18.72 27.72
CA TYR A 70 18.12 17.93 28.72
C TYR A 70 18.57 18.85 29.84
N VAL A 71 17.96 18.71 31.01
CA VAL A 71 18.27 19.51 32.19
C VAL A 71 19.14 18.67 33.10
N ARG A 72 20.28 19.21 33.57
CA ARG A 72 21.13 18.45 34.50
C ARG A 72 20.35 18.13 35.76
N ASN A 73 20.34 16.86 36.15
CA ASN A 73 19.61 16.41 37.32
C ASN A 73 20.22 17.08 38.59
N ALA A 74 19.34 17.60 39.44
CA ALA A 74 19.76 18.35 40.63
C ALA A 74 20.28 17.46 41.76
N GLU A 75 19.91 16.18 41.77
CA GLU A 75 20.26 15.19 42.79
C GLU A 75 21.47 14.33 42.39
N ASP A 76 21.63 14.03 41.09
CA ASP A 76 22.82 13.39 40.53
C ASP A 76 23.41 14.22 39.38
N PRO A 77 24.52 14.94 39.60
CA PRO A 77 25.11 15.81 38.58
C PRO A 77 25.66 15.05 37.36
N ASN A 78 25.74 13.71 37.39
CA ASN A 78 26.17 12.90 36.24
C ASN A 78 25.01 12.49 35.31
N THR A 79 23.76 12.81 35.66
CA THR A 79 22.59 12.47 34.86
C THR A 79 21.87 13.71 34.35
N PHE A 80 21.02 13.52 33.34
CA PHE A 80 20.17 14.54 32.75
C PHE A 80 18.73 14.05 32.77
N ASP A 81 17.83 14.92 33.20
CA ASP A 81 16.39 14.72 33.09
C ASP A 81 15.93 15.22 31.72
N VAL A 82 14.99 14.48 31.11
CA VAL A 82 14.32 14.91 29.89
C VAL A 82 13.22 15.88 30.26
N SER A 83 13.24 17.06 29.65
CA SER A 83 12.22 18.10 29.80
C SER A 83 11.59 18.37 28.45
N PHE A 84 10.28 18.57 28.47
CA PHE A 84 9.48 19.00 27.32
C PHE A 84 8.99 20.42 27.64
N PRO A 85 9.80 21.46 27.39
CA PRO A 85 9.39 22.83 27.62
C PRO A 85 8.14 23.16 26.80
N ASP A 86 7.24 23.93 27.41
CA ASP A 86 6.01 24.38 26.75
C ASP A 86 6.37 25.14 25.47
N PRO A 87 5.95 24.67 24.29
CA PRO A 87 6.26 25.32 23.03
C PRO A 87 5.51 26.64 22.83
N GLY A 88 4.61 27.01 23.73
CA GLY A 88 3.68 28.11 23.56
C GLY A 88 2.62 27.80 22.50
N PRO A 89 1.80 28.80 22.11
CA PRO A 89 0.72 28.60 21.15
C PRO A 89 1.25 28.07 19.82
N GLN A 90 0.70 26.95 19.35
CA GLN A 90 1.02 26.37 18.05
C GLN A 90 -0.16 26.58 17.08
N GLU A 91 0.16 26.78 15.81
CA GLU A 91 -0.85 26.73 14.75
C GLU A 91 -1.22 25.26 14.51
N GLU A 92 -2.47 24.91 14.78
CA GLU A 92 -2.97 23.55 14.59
C GLU A 92 -3.44 23.30 13.16
N VAL A 93 -3.40 22.04 12.74
CA VAL A 93 -3.95 21.65 11.45
C VAL A 93 -5.49 21.76 11.47
N PRO A 94 -6.13 22.16 10.36
CA PRO A 94 -7.59 22.17 10.28
C PRO A 94 -8.18 20.80 10.63
N GLY A 95 -9.10 20.76 11.60
CA GLY A 95 -9.73 19.52 12.07
C GLY A 95 -8.90 18.71 13.08
N ALA A 96 -7.82 19.27 13.63
CA ALA A 96 -7.00 18.63 14.65
C ALA A 96 -7.81 18.17 15.87
N ASP A 97 -7.51 16.97 16.35
CA ASP A 97 -8.03 16.41 17.58
C ASP A 97 -7.74 17.29 18.80
N ALA A 98 -6.53 17.85 18.94
CA ALA A 98 -6.18 18.72 20.06
C ALA A 98 -7.12 19.93 20.21
N THR A 99 -7.58 20.52 19.10
CA THR A 99 -8.53 21.64 19.12
C THR A 99 -9.92 21.16 19.57
N ALA A 100 -10.43 20.09 18.98
CA ALA A 100 -11.74 19.54 19.34
C ALA A 100 -11.77 19.03 20.80
N PHE A 101 -10.68 18.42 21.26
CA PHE A 101 -10.51 17.98 22.64
C PHE A 101 -10.55 19.15 23.62
N GLY A 102 -9.81 20.23 23.32
CA GLY A 102 -9.84 21.47 24.09
C GLY A 102 -11.23 22.14 24.11
N ASP A 103 -11.99 21.98 23.03
CA ASP A 103 -13.38 22.46 22.93
C ASP A 103 -14.39 21.57 23.66
N GLY A 104 -13.99 20.43 24.23
CA GLY A 104 -14.85 19.56 25.03
C GLY A 104 -15.57 18.45 24.26
N TYR A 105 -15.01 18.03 23.12
CA TYR A 105 -15.45 16.85 22.38
C TYR A 105 -14.62 15.61 22.77
N ILE A 106 -15.26 14.44 22.75
CA ILE A 106 -14.53 13.17 22.65
C ILE A 106 -13.98 13.08 21.22
N THR A 107 -12.69 12.86 21.06
CA THR A 107 -12.06 12.84 19.74
C THR A 107 -11.70 11.44 19.33
N ILE A 108 -12.01 11.08 18.08
CA ILE A 108 -11.60 9.82 17.45
C ILE A 108 -10.74 10.16 16.24
N VAL A 109 -9.53 9.63 16.19
CA VAL A 109 -8.59 9.78 15.07
C VAL A 109 -8.26 8.39 14.51
N PRO A 110 -8.72 8.07 13.29
CA PRO A 110 -8.21 6.91 12.56
C PRO A 110 -6.73 7.10 12.24
N ILE A 111 -5.91 6.14 12.61
CA ILE A 111 -4.47 6.12 12.34
C ILE A 111 -4.11 4.86 11.56
N GLU A 112 -3.19 5.00 10.61
CA GLU A 112 -2.64 3.86 9.87
C GLU A 112 -1.25 3.49 10.42
N ALA A 113 -0.93 2.19 10.41
CA ALA A 113 0.39 1.69 10.81
C ALA A 113 1.43 1.72 9.67
N ASN A 114 1.07 2.25 8.49
CA ASN A 114 1.99 2.42 7.37
C ASN A 114 2.69 3.78 7.46
N TYR A 115 3.90 3.80 8.02
CA TYR A 115 4.70 5.01 8.13
C TYR A 115 5.49 5.34 6.85
N THR A 116 5.21 4.67 5.73
CA THR A 116 5.82 4.99 4.45
C THR A 116 5.26 6.33 3.96
N VAL A 117 6.14 7.31 3.74
CA VAL A 117 5.75 8.60 3.16
C VAL A 117 5.08 8.41 1.79
N ASP A 118 4.26 9.38 1.38
CA ASP A 118 3.57 9.32 0.10
C ASP A 118 4.55 9.15 -1.08
N ARG A 119 4.03 8.62 -2.20
CA ARG A 119 4.83 8.30 -3.38
C ARG A 119 5.64 9.49 -3.89
N LYS A 120 5.09 10.72 -3.84
CA LYS A 120 5.79 11.92 -4.32
C LYS A 120 6.98 12.24 -3.43
N THR A 121 6.78 12.24 -2.11
CA THR A 121 7.86 12.46 -1.14
C THR A 121 8.92 11.36 -1.23
N ARG A 122 8.51 10.10 -1.35
CA ARG A 122 9.42 8.96 -1.52
C ARG A 122 10.31 9.13 -2.75
N LEU A 123 9.72 9.41 -3.92
CA LEU A 123 10.47 9.62 -5.17
C LEU A 123 11.45 10.80 -5.07
N SER A 124 11.06 11.89 -4.41
CA SER A 124 11.95 13.03 -4.19
C SER A 124 13.16 12.68 -3.30
N ILE A 125 12.97 11.82 -2.31
CA ILE A 125 14.06 11.36 -1.44
C ILE A 125 14.96 10.39 -2.20
N GLU A 126 14.40 9.46 -2.96
CA GLU A 126 15.14 8.49 -3.79
C GLU A 126 16.04 9.19 -4.80
N ALA A 127 15.53 10.19 -5.51
CA ALA A 127 16.33 11.02 -6.42
C ALA A 127 17.46 11.80 -5.73
N GLY A 128 17.31 12.13 -4.43
CA GLY A 128 18.37 12.74 -3.64
C GLY A 128 19.41 11.74 -3.12
N LEU A 129 18.98 10.50 -2.85
CA LEU A 129 19.83 9.43 -2.33
C LEU A 129 20.68 8.74 -3.40
N SER A 130 20.28 8.82 -4.67
CA SER A 130 21.06 8.24 -5.76
C SER A 130 22.46 8.82 -5.87
N GLY A 131 22.61 10.13 -5.66
CA GLY A 131 23.92 10.78 -5.58
C GLY A 131 24.82 10.28 -4.43
N PHE A 132 24.26 9.62 -3.41
CA PHE A 132 25.00 9.10 -2.25
C PHE A 132 25.49 7.65 -2.44
N THR A 133 24.81 6.84 -3.24
CA THR A 133 25.15 5.41 -3.42
C THR A 133 26.26 5.15 -4.44
N GLY A 134 26.72 6.18 -5.15
CA GLY A 134 27.67 6.01 -6.26
C GLY A 134 27.09 5.18 -7.41
N ARG A 135 25.78 4.96 -7.42
CA ARG A 135 25.04 4.46 -8.57
C ARG A 135 24.78 5.67 -9.46
N ASP A 136 25.38 5.65 -10.65
CA ASP A 136 25.02 6.58 -11.70
C ASP A 136 23.54 6.35 -12.00
N ASP A 137 22.71 7.36 -11.70
CA ASP A 137 21.26 7.32 -11.81
C ASP A 137 20.79 7.56 -13.25
N SER A 138 21.65 7.30 -14.23
CA SER A 138 21.25 7.10 -15.62
C SER A 138 20.59 5.73 -15.82
N GLY A 139 19.98 5.16 -14.78
CA GLY A 139 19.15 3.98 -14.88
C GLY A 139 17.88 4.33 -15.64
N PRO A 140 17.34 3.40 -16.44
CA PRO A 140 16.14 3.66 -17.22
C PRO A 140 14.97 4.01 -16.29
N MET A 141 14.32 5.15 -16.54
CA MET A 141 13.14 5.56 -15.79
C MET A 141 11.95 4.70 -16.23
N GLY A 142 11.50 3.80 -15.38
CA GLY A 142 10.44 2.86 -15.71
C GLY A 142 9.98 2.04 -14.51
N VAL A 143 8.97 1.22 -14.71
CA VAL A 143 8.43 0.30 -13.70
C VAL A 143 8.16 -1.06 -14.32
N PHE A 144 8.60 -2.11 -13.64
CA PHE A 144 8.19 -3.48 -13.88
C PHE A 144 6.89 -3.77 -13.11
N GLU A 145 5.77 -3.98 -13.81
CA GLU A 145 4.43 -4.00 -13.21
C GLU A 145 3.89 -5.41 -13.01
N SER A 146 4.17 -6.33 -13.94
CA SER A 146 3.64 -7.69 -13.88
C SER A 146 4.65 -8.70 -14.43
N PRO A 147 4.91 -9.81 -13.72
CA PRO A 147 4.31 -10.21 -12.45
C PRO A 147 4.83 -9.43 -11.24
N MET A 148 4.01 -9.34 -10.19
CA MET A 148 4.42 -8.80 -8.89
C MET A 148 5.23 -9.84 -8.09
N PRO A 149 6.12 -9.41 -7.17
CA PRO A 149 6.82 -10.30 -6.26
C PRO A 149 5.85 -11.17 -5.44
N ASN A 150 6.22 -12.44 -5.22
CA ASN A 150 5.44 -13.46 -4.51
C ASN A 150 4.06 -13.77 -5.14
N SER A 151 3.87 -13.47 -6.43
CA SER A 151 2.66 -13.83 -7.16
C SER A 151 2.70 -15.27 -7.69
N PHE A 152 1.52 -15.78 -8.03
CA PHE A 152 1.35 -17.09 -8.66
C PHE A 152 1.15 -16.93 -10.17
N GLN A 153 1.83 -17.75 -10.96
CA GLN A 153 1.76 -17.73 -12.42
C GLN A 153 1.42 -19.12 -12.97
N SER A 154 0.64 -19.16 -14.04
CA SER A 154 0.25 -20.39 -14.74
C SER A 154 -0.18 -20.07 -16.18
N GLY A 155 -0.13 -21.06 -17.07
CA GLY A 155 -0.62 -20.92 -18.44
C GLY A 155 0.11 -19.87 -19.28
N LEU A 156 -0.62 -19.17 -20.14
CA LEU A 156 -0.12 -18.03 -20.90
C LEU A 156 -0.38 -16.72 -20.14
N GLY A 157 0.63 -15.85 -20.07
CA GLY A 157 0.50 -14.54 -19.44
C GLY A 157 1.35 -13.48 -20.14
N VAL A 158 1.12 -12.22 -19.78
CA VAL A 158 1.93 -11.10 -20.26
C VAL A 158 2.79 -10.59 -19.11
N ILE A 159 4.10 -10.54 -19.36
CA ILE A 159 5.08 -9.87 -18.51
C ILE A 159 5.18 -8.43 -19.01
N SER A 160 4.90 -7.43 -18.17
CA SER A 160 4.70 -6.06 -18.63
C SER A 160 5.17 -4.99 -17.66
N GLY A 161 5.31 -3.78 -18.21
CA GLY A 161 5.63 -2.57 -17.48
C GLY A 161 5.70 -1.38 -18.42
N TRP A 162 6.43 -0.36 -18.00
CA TRP A 162 6.76 0.78 -18.86
C TRP A 162 8.17 1.31 -18.60
N VAL A 163 8.75 1.98 -19.58
CA VAL A 163 10.03 2.68 -19.49
C VAL A 163 10.02 3.89 -20.43
N CYS A 164 10.47 5.05 -19.95
CA CYS A 164 10.43 6.31 -20.69
C CYS A 164 11.34 6.31 -21.93
N ALA A 165 12.47 5.61 -21.86
CA ALA A 165 13.39 5.50 -22.97
C ALA A 165 14.21 4.21 -22.85
N ALA A 166 14.19 3.41 -23.91
CA ALA A 166 15.08 2.26 -24.08
C ALA A 166 15.27 1.98 -25.57
N ASP A 167 16.48 1.57 -25.98
CA ASP A 167 16.67 0.99 -27.32
C ASP A 167 16.09 -0.43 -27.37
N THR A 168 16.19 -1.16 -26.26
CA THR A 168 15.74 -2.54 -26.10
C THR A 168 15.20 -2.78 -24.70
N VAL A 169 14.09 -3.51 -24.63
CA VAL A 169 13.58 -4.07 -23.37
C VAL A 169 13.68 -5.58 -23.42
N GLU A 170 14.30 -6.15 -22.40
CA GLU A 170 14.53 -7.58 -22.27
C GLU A 170 13.96 -8.10 -20.94
N ILE A 171 13.43 -9.31 -20.97
CA ILE A 171 13.00 -10.04 -19.78
C ILE A 171 13.95 -11.22 -19.59
N GLU A 172 14.68 -11.22 -18.48
CA GLU A 172 15.47 -12.35 -18.05
C GLU A 172 14.66 -13.24 -17.11
N ILE A 173 14.57 -14.53 -17.42
CA ILE A 173 13.92 -15.54 -16.59
C ILE A 173 14.95 -16.62 -16.27
N ASN A 174 15.31 -16.75 -14.99
CA ASN A 174 16.33 -17.70 -14.52
C ASN A 174 17.65 -17.65 -15.34
N GLY A 175 18.09 -16.45 -15.73
CA GLY A 175 19.32 -16.26 -16.54
C GLY A 175 19.15 -16.44 -18.05
N THR A 176 17.93 -16.70 -18.56
CA THR A 176 17.64 -16.73 -20.00
C THR A 176 16.89 -15.47 -20.42
N THR A 177 17.40 -14.78 -21.43
CA THR A 177 16.89 -13.47 -21.87
C THR A 177 15.95 -13.58 -23.06
N HIS A 178 14.86 -12.82 -23.03
CA HIS A 178 13.85 -12.71 -24.07
C HIS A 178 13.58 -11.24 -24.39
N VAL A 179 13.54 -10.87 -25.67
CA VAL A 179 13.21 -9.49 -26.07
C VAL A 179 11.70 -9.26 -25.91
N ALA A 180 11.32 -8.20 -25.19
CA ALA A 180 9.94 -7.74 -25.08
C ALA A 180 9.59 -6.76 -26.21
N ALA A 181 8.32 -6.73 -26.60
CA ALA A 181 7.83 -5.63 -27.43
C ALA A 181 7.78 -4.35 -26.57
N TYR A 182 8.21 -3.22 -27.13
CA TYR A 182 8.24 -1.91 -26.50
C TYR A 182 7.68 -0.87 -27.48
N GLY A 183 7.13 0.24 -26.98
CA GLY A 183 6.56 1.30 -27.83
C GLY A 183 5.02 1.38 -27.81
N THR A 184 4.33 0.69 -26.90
CA THR A 184 2.86 0.70 -26.86
C THR A 184 2.32 1.87 -26.02
N ASP A 185 1.13 2.40 -26.36
CA ASP A 185 0.52 3.55 -25.69
C ASP A 185 0.29 3.34 -24.18
N ARG A 186 0.74 4.33 -23.39
CA ARG A 186 0.65 4.46 -21.94
C ARG A 186 0.45 5.93 -21.57
N ALA A 187 -0.78 6.40 -21.73
CA ALA A 187 -1.16 7.80 -21.47
C ALA A 187 -0.79 8.29 -20.06
N ASP A 188 -0.82 7.39 -19.08
CA ASP A 188 -0.49 7.64 -17.68
C ASP A 188 1.00 7.90 -17.44
N THR A 189 1.86 7.65 -18.44
CA THR A 189 3.31 7.86 -18.35
C THR A 189 3.76 9.21 -18.93
N GLU A 190 2.87 9.94 -19.60
CA GLU A 190 3.19 11.25 -20.18
C GLU A 190 3.41 12.28 -19.07
N HIS A 191 2.52 12.29 -18.08
CA HIS A 191 2.51 13.22 -16.96
C HIS A 191 2.18 12.53 -15.64
N THR A 192 2.68 13.08 -14.54
CA THR A 192 2.25 12.72 -13.19
C THR A 192 0.82 13.24 -12.94
N GLU A 193 0.16 12.72 -11.90
CA GLU A 193 -1.14 13.24 -11.46
C GLU A 193 -1.11 14.74 -11.09
N ALA A 194 0.06 15.26 -10.72
CA ALA A 194 0.29 16.67 -10.41
C ALA A 194 0.49 17.54 -11.67
N GLY A 195 0.47 16.95 -12.87
CA GLY A 195 0.68 17.63 -14.16
C GLY A 195 2.15 17.91 -14.49
N GLU A 196 3.09 17.29 -13.77
CA GLU A 196 4.52 17.36 -14.07
C GLU A 196 4.85 16.34 -15.17
N GLU A 197 5.79 16.63 -16.07
CA GLU A 197 6.24 15.68 -17.09
C GLU A 197 6.86 14.44 -16.43
N LEU A 198 6.40 13.25 -16.81
CA LEU A 198 6.96 11.99 -16.32
C LEU A 198 7.94 11.42 -17.35
N CYS A 199 7.44 10.90 -18.49
CA CYS A 199 8.27 10.55 -19.65
C CYS A 199 8.25 11.64 -20.73
N GLY A 200 7.16 12.42 -20.83
CA GLY A 200 6.97 13.43 -21.88
C GLY A 200 6.35 12.90 -23.18
N ASP A 201 6.15 11.59 -23.27
CA ASP A 201 5.49 10.89 -24.37
C ASP A 201 4.64 9.71 -23.84
N ARG A 202 4.13 8.88 -24.75
CA ARG A 202 3.15 7.83 -24.42
C ARG A 202 3.55 6.45 -24.90
N ASP A 203 4.55 6.30 -25.75
CA ASP A 203 5.00 5.03 -26.31
C ASP A 203 5.93 4.26 -25.34
N ASN A 204 5.55 4.23 -24.05
CA ASN A 204 6.42 3.73 -22.99
C ASN A 204 6.11 2.31 -22.54
N GLY A 205 5.00 1.73 -22.99
CA GLY A 205 4.61 0.39 -22.58
C GLY A 205 5.49 -0.70 -23.20
N PHE A 206 5.86 -1.70 -22.40
CA PHE A 206 6.45 -2.94 -22.88
C PHE A 206 5.66 -4.18 -22.44
N GLY A 207 5.78 -5.25 -23.22
CA GLY A 207 5.12 -6.53 -22.95
C GLY A 207 5.79 -7.72 -23.63
N LEU A 208 5.87 -8.83 -22.90
CA LEU A 208 6.27 -10.14 -23.41
C LEU A 208 5.15 -11.14 -23.12
N LEU A 209 4.53 -11.68 -24.18
CA LEU A 209 3.66 -12.85 -24.07
C LEU A 209 4.54 -14.07 -23.77
N PHE A 210 4.29 -14.72 -22.64
CA PHE A 210 5.10 -15.82 -22.16
C PHE A 210 4.24 -17.02 -21.74
N ASN A 211 4.74 -18.23 -22.01
CA ASN A 211 4.14 -19.47 -21.57
C ASN A 211 4.83 -19.96 -20.29
N TRP A 212 4.20 -19.73 -19.14
CA TRP A 212 4.75 -20.10 -17.83
C TRP A 212 4.94 -21.62 -17.69
N ASN A 213 4.22 -22.43 -18.47
CA ASN A 213 4.36 -23.89 -18.44
C ASN A 213 5.77 -24.36 -18.84
N LEU A 214 6.53 -23.54 -19.59
CA LEU A 214 7.91 -23.84 -20.00
C LEU A 214 8.88 -23.94 -18.82
N LEU A 215 8.56 -23.32 -17.68
CA LEU A 215 9.43 -23.26 -16.52
C LEU A 215 9.28 -24.47 -15.58
N GLY A 216 8.14 -25.15 -15.64
CA GLY A 216 7.77 -26.19 -14.68
C GLY A 216 7.25 -25.62 -13.34
N ASN A 217 6.95 -26.51 -12.39
CA ASN A 217 6.48 -26.10 -11.06
C ASN A 217 7.66 -25.64 -10.21
N GLY A 218 7.54 -24.51 -9.53
CA GLY A 218 8.58 -24.03 -8.63
C GLY A 218 8.65 -22.52 -8.52
N GLU A 219 9.64 -22.06 -7.76
CA GLU A 219 9.98 -20.66 -7.68
C GLU A 219 10.87 -20.27 -8.87
N HIS A 220 10.58 -19.14 -9.50
CA HIS A 220 11.33 -18.60 -10.62
C HIS A 220 11.59 -17.10 -10.42
N THR A 221 12.73 -16.62 -10.92
CA THR A 221 13.07 -15.20 -10.90
C THR A 221 12.90 -14.59 -12.28
N VAL A 222 12.20 -13.47 -12.34
CA VAL A 222 11.96 -12.66 -13.53
C VAL A 222 12.56 -11.28 -13.30
N VAL A 223 13.33 -10.79 -14.27
CA VAL A 223 13.98 -9.48 -14.22
C VAL A 223 13.65 -8.74 -15.51
N ALA A 224 13.13 -7.52 -15.39
CA ALA A 224 12.98 -6.62 -16.53
C ALA A 224 14.23 -5.76 -16.67
N LEU A 225 14.78 -5.70 -17.87
CA LEU A 225 15.99 -4.98 -18.23
C LEU A 225 15.63 -3.98 -19.34
N ALA A 226 16.07 -2.73 -19.20
CA ALA A 226 16.11 -1.77 -20.31
C ALA A 226 17.57 -1.45 -20.61
N ASP A 227 17.99 -1.72 -21.85
CA ASP A 227 19.38 -1.59 -22.33
C ASP A 227 20.41 -2.29 -21.42
N GLY A 228 20.03 -3.48 -20.93
CA GLY A 228 20.84 -4.30 -20.03
C GLY A 228 20.85 -3.82 -18.57
N VAL A 229 20.13 -2.76 -18.22
CA VAL A 229 20.01 -2.23 -16.86
C VAL A 229 18.68 -2.66 -16.24
N GLU A 230 18.73 -3.19 -15.03
CA GLU A 230 17.53 -3.66 -14.31
C GLU A 230 16.56 -2.53 -13.97
N LEU A 231 15.33 -2.67 -14.48
CA LEU A 231 14.13 -1.90 -14.13
C LEU A 231 13.46 -2.44 -12.87
N GLY A 232 13.43 -3.77 -12.73
CA GLY A 232 12.81 -4.43 -11.58
C GLY A 232 12.90 -5.94 -11.65
N ARG A 233 12.57 -6.58 -10.53
CA ARG A 233 12.61 -8.03 -10.37
C ARG A 233 11.40 -8.55 -9.61
N ALA A 234 11.01 -9.77 -9.92
CA ALA A 234 9.97 -10.50 -9.21
C ALA A 234 10.38 -11.97 -9.05
N THR A 235 10.21 -12.47 -7.83
CA THR A 235 10.20 -13.91 -7.55
C THR A 235 8.75 -14.39 -7.62
N VAL A 236 8.48 -15.39 -8.43
CA VAL A 236 7.11 -15.92 -8.67
C VAL A 236 7.04 -17.41 -8.42
N GLN A 237 5.87 -17.87 -8.01
CA GLN A 237 5.57 -19.29 -7.87
C GLN A 237 4.78 -19.78 -9.10
N VAL A 238 5.38 -20.68 -9.88
CA VAL A 238 4.74 -21.26 -11.07
C VAL A 238 4.06 -22.57 -10.70
N THR A 239 2.84 -22.77 -11.21
CA THR A 239 2.14 -24.05 -11.19
C THR A 239 1.60 -24.36 -12.58
N THR A 240 1.90 -25.56 -13.05
CA THR A 240 1.66 -26.03 -14.41
C THR A 240 0.87 -27.33 -14.39
N LEU A 241 0.30 -27.68 -15.54
CA LEU A 241 -0.32 -28.98 -15.79
C LEU A 241 0.66 -30.01 -16.36
N GLY A 242 1.97 -29.71 -16.33
CA GLY A 242 3.05 -30.61 -16.77
C GLY A 242 3.26 -30.70 -18.28
N GLN A 243 2.59 -29.86 -19.08
CA GLN A 243 2.76 -29.78 -20.53
C GLN A 243 2.87 -28.31 -20.95
N GLU A 244 3.63 -28.04 -22.01
CA GLU A 244 3.80 -26.68 -22.56
C GLU A 244 2.46 -26.12 -23.04
N PHE A 245 1.78 -26.84 -23.93
CA PHE A 245 0.41 -26.58 -24.34
C PHE A 245 -0.43 -27.80 -24.03
N VAL A 246 -1.40 -27.63 -23.14
CA VAL A 246 -2.39 -28.65 -22.83
C VAL A 246 -3.42 -28.67 -23.96
N GLU A 247 -3.65 -29.87 -24.48
CA GLU A 247 -4.58 -30.14 -25.59
C GLU A 247 -5.65 -31.15 -25.20
N ASN A 248 -6.82 -31.05 -25.84
CA ASN A 248 -8.03 -31.81 -25.59
C ASN A 248 -8.46 -31.84 -24.10
N ALA A 249 -8.16 -30.78 -23.36
CA ALA A 249 -8.58 -30.59 -21.98
C ALA A 249 -9.92 -29.84 -21.90
N ALA A 250 -10.71 -30.21 -20.90
CA ALA A 250 -11.95 -29.54 -20.57
C ALA A 250 -12.12 -29.53 -19.04
N GLY A 251 -12.67 -28.45 -18.54
CA GLY A 251 -12.92 -28.27 -17.11
C GLY A 251 -13.88 -27.13 -16.90
N MET A 252 -14.75 -27.29 -15.92
CA MET A 252 -15.66 -26.25 -15.46
C MET A 252 -15.73 -26.32 -13.94
N CYS A 253 -15.66 -25.18 -13.27
CA CYS A 253 -15.86 -25.08 -11.83
C CYS A 253 -16.63 -23.81 -11.49
N THR A 254 -17.23 -23.80 -10.29
CA THR A 254 -17.87 -22.62 -9.73
C THR A 254 -17.01 -22.11 -8.59
N VAL A 255 -16.71 -20.80 -8.59
CA VAL A 255 -16.18 -20.10 -7.43
C VAL A 255 -17.38 -19.46 -6.73
N GLU A 256 -17.64 -19.93 -5.52
CA GLU A 256 -18.74 -19.43 -4.69
C GLU A 256 -18.34 -18.13 -3.98
N ASP A 257 -19.34 -17.30 -3.66
CA ASP A 257 -19.19 -16.05 -2.91
C ASP A 257 -18.19 -15.04 -3.53
N PHE A 258 -18.16 -14.95 -4.86
CA PHE A 258 -17.28 -14.04 -5.61
C PHE A 258 -18.03 -13.32 -6.75
N PRO A 259 -17.78 -12.01 -6.98
CA PRO A 259 -16.87 -11.13 -6.24
C PRO A 259 -17.36 -10.69 -4.86
N THR A 260 -18.64 -10.93 -4.55
CA THR A 260 -19.24 -10.63 -3.24
C THR A 260 -20.00 -11.84 -2.72
N MET A 261 -20.18 -11.90 -1.39
CA MET A 261 -20.94 -12.98 -0.74
C MET A 261 -22.34 -13.16 -1.33
N GLY A 262 -22.71 -14.41 -1.62
CA GLY A 262 -23.97 -14.79 -2.23
C GLY A 262 -24.00 -14.78 -3.76
N GLU A 263 -22.95 -14.31 -4.42
CA GLU A 263 -22.79 -14.40 -5.87
C GLU A 263 -21.81 -15.49 -6.26
N ASN A 264 -22.04 -16.14 -7.40
CA ASN A 264 -21.16 -17.20 -7.89
C ASN A 264 -20.65 -16.88 -9.30
N VAL A 265 -19.40 -17.27 -9.58
CA VAL A 265 -18.85 -17.22 -10.94
C VAL A 265 -18.51 -18.62 -11.45
N THR A 266 -18.89 -18.91 -12.68
CA THR A 266 -18.48 -20.13 -13.37
C THR A 266 -17.21 -19.86 -14.16
N LEU A 267 -16.18 -20.66 -13.89
CA LEU A 267 -14.96 -20.69 -14.66
C LEU A 267 -14.95 -21.89 -15.59
N THR A 268 -14.57 -21.68 -16.85
CA THR A 268 -14.39 -22.74 -17.85
C THR A 268 -12.97 -22.71 -18.38
N TRP A 269 -12.37 -23.87 -18.54
CA TRP A 269 -11.07 -24.02 -19.18
C TRP A 269 -11.10 -23.59 -20.64
N GLN A 270 -10.18 -22.72 -21.05
CA GLN A 270 -9.95 -22.32 -22.43
C GLN A 270 -8.52 -22.63 -22.85
N GLU A 271 -8.37 -23.61 -23.73
CA GLU A 271 -7.07 -24.04 -24.27
C GLU A 271 -6.28 -22.93 -24.96
N PRO A 272 -6.87 -22.04 -25.79
CA PRO A 272 -6.08 -20.99 -26.44
C PRO A 272 -5.40 -20.04 -25.46
N SER A 273 -5.98 -19.88 -24.27
CA SER A 273 -5.45 -19.05 -23.18
C SER A 273 -4.61 -19.85 -22.18
N GLN A 274 -4.64 -21.19 -22.28
CA GLN A 274 -4.08 -22.12 -21.29
C GLN A 274 -4.50 -21.79 -19.85
N SER A 275 -5.76 -21.38 -19.65
CA SER A 275 -6.27 -20.92 -18.36
C SER A 275 -7.77 -21.13 -18.21
N PHE A 276 -8.26 -21.02 -16.97
CA PHE A 276 -9.68 -20.89 -16.67
C PHE A 276 -10.14 -19.44 -16.84
N VAL A 277 -11.24 -19.23 -17.55
CA VAL A 277 -11.85 -17.90 -17.74
C VAL A 277 -13.27 -17.87 -17.21
N ILE A 278 -13.76 -16.69 -16.84
CA ILE A 278 -15.14 -16.49 -16.40
C ILE A 278 -16.08 -16.65 -17.62
N THR A 279 -17.06 -17.54 -17.50
CA THR A 279 -18.06 -17.81 -18.55
C THR A 279 -19.50 -17.63 -18.09
N GLY A 280 -19.73 -17.47 -16.79
CA GLY A 280 -21.06 -17.27 -16.21
C GLY A 280 -20.98 -16.58 -14.86
N ARG A 281 -22.08 -15.92 -14.48
CA ARG A 281 -22.32 -15.32 -13.17
C ARG A 281 -23.77 -15.57 -12.79
N GLU A 282 -23.99 -16.06 -11.58
CA GLU A 282 -25.32 -16.36 -11.01
C GLU A 282 -25.49 -15.65 -9.67
#